data_AF-A0A4U9HJV4-F1
#
_entry.id   AF-A0A4U9HJV4-F1
#
_cell.length_a   1.000
_cell.length_b   1.000
_cell.length_c   1.000
_cell.angle_alpha   90.00
_cell.angle_beta   90.00
_cell.angle_gamma   90.00
#
_symmetry.space_group_name_H-M   'P 1'
#
loop_
_entity.id
_entity.type
_entity.pdbx_description
1 polymer ?
#
loop_
_entity_poly.entity_id
_entity_poly.type
_entity_poly.pdbx_seq_one_letter_code
_entity_poly.pdbx_strand_id
1 'polypeptide(L)'
;MPPLRGADFIAPSAAMDGQVQAIRQALDAAGFTDTAIMSYSTKFASSFYGPFREAAGTALKGDRKTYQMNPLNRREAIRESLLDEAQGADCLMVKPAGAYLDILRDIRERTTLPLGAYQVSGEYAMIKFAAQAGGDRRRESDP
;
A
#
# COMPACT_ATOMS: atom_id res chain seq x y z
N MET A 1 -7.15 -25.54 -14.73
CA MET A 1 -6.80 -24.70 -13.56
C MET A 1 -7.86 -23.61 -13.49
N PRO A 2 -8.61 -23.43 -12.39
CA PRO A 2 -9.68 -22.44 -12.38
C PRO A 2 -9.06 -21.03 -12.51
N PRO A 3 -9.65 -20.15 -13.32
CA PRO A 3 -9.10 -18.81 -13.51
C PRO A 3 -9.13 -18.03 -12.20
N LEU A 4 -8.18 -17.09 -12.04
CA LEU A 4 -8.41 -15.95 -11.16
C LEU A 4 -9.79 -15.40 -11.49
N ARG A 5 -10.68 -15.29 -10.50
CA ARG A 5 -12.14 -15.09 -10.66
C ARG A 5 -12.50 -13.68 -11.22
N GLY A 6 -11.88 -13.24 -12.31
CA GLY A 6 -12.10 -11.94 -12.94
C GLY A 6 -11.50 -10.75 -12.21
N ALA A 7 -10.42 -10.94 -11.43
CA ALA A 7 -9.74 -9.82 -10.77
C ALA A 7 -8.90 -9.04 -11.79
N ASP A 8 -9.16 -7.73 -11.92
CA ASP A 8 -8.40 -6.85 -12.81
C ASP A 8 -6.98 -6.58 -12.27
N PHE A 9 -6.83 -6.51 -10.95
CA PHE A 9 -5.57 -6.28 -10.27
C PHE A 9 -5.28 -7.32 -9.20
N ILE A 10 -4.02 -7.75 -9.14
CA ILE A 10 -3.43 -8.39 -7.97
C ILE A 10 -2.65 -7.36 -7.18
N ALA A 11 -2.99 -7.21 -5.90
CA ALA A 11 -2.46 -6.15 -5.06
C ALA A 11 -1.62 -6.72 -3.90
N PRO A 12 -0.37 -7.14 -4.15
CA PRO A 12 0.45 -7.81 -3.14
C PRO A 12 0.80 -6.84 -2.01
N SER A 13 0.40 -7.20 -0.79
CA SER A 13 0.65 -6.39 0.41
C SER A 13 1.42 -7.14 1.49
N ALA A 14 2.07 -8.25 1.14
CA ALA A 14 2.87 -9.04 2.08
C ALA A 14 4.17 -8.33 2.48
N ALA A 15 4.69 -7.45 1.61
CA ALA A 15 6.00 -6.81 1.74
C ALA A 15 7.15 -7.84 1.73
N MET A 16 7.06 -8.79 0.79
CA MET A 16 8.12 -9.77 0.56
C MET A 16 8.97 -9.33 -0.62
N ASP A 17 10.27 -9.50 -0.50
CA ASP A 17 11.23 -9.29 -1.58
C ASP A 17 10.84 -10.12 -2.81
N GLY A 18 10.86 -9.51 -4.00
CA GLY A 18 10.57 -10.20 -5.25
C GLY A 18 9.10 -10.58 -5.47
N GLN A 19 8.17 -10.14 -4.61
CA GLN A 19 6.76 -10.54 -4.71
C GLN A 19 6.13 -10.16 -6.07
N VAL A 20 6.51 -9.02 -6.66
CA VAL A 20 5.99 -8.59 -7.96
C VAL A 20 6.47 -9.53 -9.06
N GLN A 21 7.77 -9.81 -9.11
CA GLN A 21 8.34 -10.72 -10.10
C GLN A 21 7.70 -12.12 -10.01
N ALA A 22 7.58 -12.65 -8.79
CA ALA A 22 6.98 -13.97 -8.56
C ALA A 22 5.52 -14.03 -9.02
N ILE A 23 4.73 -12.99 -8.73
CA ILE A 23 3.32 -12.90 -9.15
C ILE A 23 3.22 -12.74 -10.66
N ARG A 24 4.03 -11.86 -11.28
CA ARG A 24 4.03 -11.63 -12.72
C ARG A 24 4.31 -12.93 -13.49
N GLN A 25 5.37 -13.65 -13.10
CA GLN A 25 5.71 -14.95 -13.70
C GLN A 25 4.59 -15.99 -13.55
N ALA A 26 3.96 -16.04 -12.37
CA ALA A 26 2.86 -16.97 -12.12
C ALA A 26 1.60 -16.63 -12.94
N LEU A 27 1.26 -15.34 -13.08
CA LEU A 27 0.17 -14.87 -13.93
C LEU A 27 0.42 -15.21 -15.39
N ASP A 28 1.63 -14.93 -15.89
CA ASP A 28 1.99 -15.17 -17.30
C ASP A 28 2.00 -16.66 -17.63
N ALA A 29 2.57 -17.49 -16.77
CA ALA A 29 2.58 -18.95 -16.94
C ALA A 29 1.16 -19.55 -16.92
N ALA A 30 0.22 -18.90 -16.24
CA ALA A 30 -1.18 -19.28 -16.18
C ALA A 30 -2.04 -18.63 -17.29
N GLY A 31 -1.46 -17.82 -18.17
CA GLY A 31 -2.16 -17.14 -19.28
C GLY A 31 -2.91 -15.87 -18.90
N PHE A 32 -2.66 -15.29 -17.71
CA PHE A 32 -3.27 -14.04 -17.23
C PHE A 32 -2.37 -12.83 -17.47
N THR A 33 -1.90 -12.65 -18.70
CA THR A 33 -0.97 -11.56 -19.07
C THR A 33 -1.58 -10.17 -18.88
N ASP A 34 -2.89 -10.06 -19.04
CA ASP A 34 -3.61 -8.77 -18.97
C ASP A 34 -4.04 -8.40 -17.54
N THR A 35 -3.89 -9.33 -16.58
CA THR A 35 -4.15 -9.02 -15.16
C THR A 35 -3.02 -8.17 -14.62
N ALA A 36 -3.36 -6.98 -14.12
CA ALA A 36 -2.41 -5.99 -13.67
C ALA A 36 -1.94 -6.25 -12.22
N ILE A 37 -0.82 -5.63 -11.83
CA ILE A 37 -0.25 -5.69 -10.49
C ILE A 37 -0.22 -4.28 -9.88
N MET A 38 -0.99 -4.11 -8.80
CA MET A 38 -1.03 -2.90 -7.97
C MET A 38 -0.17 -3.13 -6.73
N SER A 39 1.15 -2.92 -6.85
CA SER A 39 2.04 -3.28 -5.76
C SER A 39 1.91 -2.32 -4.58
N TYR A 40 1.83 -2.87 -3.36
CA TYR A 40 2.10 -2.11 -2.13
C TYR A 40 3.61 -1.96 -1.95
N SER A 41 4.24 -1.32 -2.93
CA SER A 41 5.68 -1.31 -3.14
C SER A 41 6.43 -0.64 -1.99
N THR A 42 5.91 0.46 -1.47
CA THR A 42 6.46 1.13 -0.28
C THR A 42 5.48 0.98 0.88
N LYS A 43 5.65 -0.09 1.67
CA LYS A 43 4.80 -0.41 2.82
C LYS A 43 5.56 -0.36 4.15
N PHE A 44 5.33 0.71 4.90
CA PHE A 44 5.98 0.93 6.19
C PHE A 44 5.41 0.07 7.31
N ALA A 45 6.25 -0.27 8.28
CA ALA A 45 5.90 -0.84 9.58
C ALA A 45 5.26 0.23 10.49
N SER A 46 4.14 0.79 10.05
CA SER A 46 3.46 1.89 10.73
C SER A 46 2.59 1.44 11.90
N SER A 47 2.49 2.29 12.91
CA SER A 47 1.53 2.19 14.02
C SER A 47 0.09 2.53 13.59
N PHE A 48 -0.11 3.13 12.42
CA PHE A 48 -1.42 3.61 11.94
C PHE A 48 -2.36 2.48 11.47
N TYR A 49 -1.96 1.22 11.57
CA TYR A 49 -2.80 0.09 11.14
C TYR A 49 -3.71 -0.46 12.24
N GLY A 50 -3.64 0.06 13.47
CA GLY A 50 -4.40 -0.44 14.62
C GLY A 50 -5.87 -0.75 14.32
N PRO A 51 -6.67 0.23 13.86
CA PRO A 51 -8.09 0.00 13.56
C PRO A 51 -8.33 -1.01 12.43
N PHE A 52 -7.37 -1.20 11.52
CA PHE A 52 -7.48 -2.21 10.46
C PHE A 52 -7.25 -3.62 11.01
N ARG A 53 -6.36 -3.77 12.00
CA ARG A 53 -6.06 -5.06 12.62
C ARG A 53 -7.30 -5.62 13.32
N GLU A 54 -8.06 -4.76 13.98
CA GLU A 54 -9.35 -5.10 14.58
C GLU A 54 -10.38 -5.45 13.49
N ALA A 55 -10.59 -4.57 12.51
CA ALA A 55 -11.58 -4.78 11.45
C ALA A 55 -11.32 -6.03 10.57
N ALA A 56 -10.04 -6.34 10.29
CA ALA A 56 -9.64 -7.49 9.50
C ALA A 56 -9.48 -8.78 10.32
N GLY A 57 -9.72 -8.74 11.64
CA GLY A 57 -9.64 -9.91 12.52
C GLY A 57 -8.23 -10.54 12.58
N THR A 58 -7.16 -9.74 12.59
CA THR A 58 -5.80 -10.31 12.57
C THR A 58 -5.46 -11.00 13.91
N ALA A 59 -5.00 -12.25 13.83
CA ALA A 59 -4.57 -13.02 15.01
C ALA A 59 -3.09 -12.78 15.40
N LEU A 60 -2.36 -11.92 14.68
CA LEU A 60 -0.93 -11.72 14.88
C LEU A 60 -0.63 -11.16 16.28
N LYS A 61 0.18 -11.90 17.05
CA LYS A 61 0.83 -11.41 18.28
C LYS A 61 2.29 -11.08 17.95
N GLY A 62 2.68 -9.82 18.05
CA GLY A 62 4.02 -9.34 17.67
C GLY A 62 3.97 -8.19 16.67
N ASP A 63 5.03 -8.01 15.91
CA ASP A 63 5.13 -6.96 14.90
C ASP A 63 5.51 -7.49 13.51
N ARG A 64 5.57 -6.57 12.55
CA ARG A 64 5.82 -6.86 11.13
C ARG A 64 7.12 -6.21 10.65
N LYS A 65 8.01 -5.80 11.55
CA LYS A 65 9.18 -4.96 11.24
C LYS A 65 10.27 -5.69 10.45
N THR A 66 10.20 -7.02 10.40
CA THR A 66 11.17 -7.83 9.64
C THR A 66 10.89 -7.87 8.14
N TYR A 67 9.74 -7.35 7.70
CA TYR A 67 9.36 -7.33 6.29
C TYR A 67 8.63 -6.04 5.87
N GLN A 68 7.93 -5.38 6.78
CA GLN A 68 7.51 -3.99 6.57
C GLN A 68 8.66 -3.07 6.91
N MET A 69 8.95 -2.13 6.02
CA MET A 69 10.13 -1.28 6.12
C MET A 69 10.03 -0.24 7.25
N ASN A 70 11.18 0.27 7.70
CA ASN A 70 11.24 1.26 8.77
C ASN A 70 10.64 2.62 8.32
N PRO A 71 9.69 3.21 9.07
CA PRO A 71 9.14 4.55 8.83
C PRO A 71 10.16 5.66 8.57
N LEU A 72 11.36 5.56 9.14
CA LEU A 72 12.39 6.60 9.04
C LEU A 72 13.26 6.50 7.77
N ASN A 73 13.13 5.42 7.01
CA ASN A 73 14.06 5.09 5.93
C ASN A 73 13.58 5.61 4.57
N ARG A 74 13.64 6.93 4.36
CA ARG A 74 13.26 7.57 3.08
C ARG A 74 14.00 7.04 1.85
N ARG A 75 15.30 6.77 1.97
CA ARG A 75 16.11 6.23 0.85
C ARG A 75 15.69 4.82 0.45
N GLU A 76 15.41 3.98 1.44
CA GLU A 76 14.90 2.62 1.23
C GLU A 76 13.51 2.67 0.59
N ALA A 77 12.65 3.59 1.03
CA ALA A 77 11.29 3.73 0.51
C ALA A 77 11.25 3.93 -1.02
N ILE A 78 12.13 4.80 -1.52
CA ILE A 78 12.26 5.05 -2.96
C ILE A 78 12.81 3.79 -3.65
N ARG A 79 13.84 3.16 -3.08
CA ARG A 79 14.43 1.94 -3.63
C ARG A 79 13.41 0.81 -3.77
N GLU A 80 12.59 0.57 -2.74
CA GLU A 80 11.55 -0.48 -2.76
C GLU A 80 10.56 -0.27 -3.91
N SER A 81 10.10 0.96 -4.13
CA SER A 81 9.21 1.27 -5.26
C SER A 81 9.87 1.08 -6.62
N LEU A 82 11.12 1.49 -6.79
CA LEU A 82 11.84 1.30 -8.06
C LEU A 82 12.20 -0.17 -8.33
N LEU A 83 12.37 -0.99 -7.28
CA LEU A 83 12.54 -2.43 -7.44
C LEU A 83 11.28 -3.09 -7.99
N ASP A 84 10.11 -2.71 -7.48
CA ASP A 84 8.84 -3.26 -7.97
C ASP A 84 8.51 -2.80 -9.39
N GLU A 85 8.85 -1.56 -9.75
CA GLU A 85 8.80 -1.09 -11.14
C GLU A 85 9.69 -1.96 -12.05
N ALA A 86 10.93 -2.21 -11.66
CA ALA A 86 11.85 -3.05 -12.42
C ALA A 86 11.38 -4.53 -12.53
N GLN A 87 10.53 -4.98 -11.61
CA GLN A 87 9.93 -6.32 -11.63
C GLN A 87 8.63 -6.42 -12.45
N GLY A 88 8.12 -5.30 -12.97
CA GLY A 88 6.94 -5.27 -13.83
C GLY A 88 5.62 -4.98 -13.10
N ALA A 89 5.64 -4.18 -12.03
CA ALA A 89 4.42 -3.64 -11.46
C ALA A 89 3.75 -2.63 -12.42
N ASP A 90 2.43 -2.67 -12.53
CA ASP A 90 1.65 -1.73 -13.35
C ASP A 90 1.32 -0.43 -12.59
N CYS A 91 1.30 -0.51 -11.26
CA CYS A 91 1.12 0.64 -10.37
C CYS A 91 1.90 0.41 -9.08
N LEU A 92 2.50 1.49 -8.57
CA LEU A 92 3.22 1.53 -7.30
C LEU A 92 2.32 2.13 -6.21
N MET A 93 2.64 1.91 -4.93
CA MET A 93 1.84 2.47 -3.84
C MET A 93 2.65 2.76 -2.59
N VAL A 94 2.37 3.91 -1.98
CA VAL A 94 2.86 4.26 -0.64
C VAL A 94 1.77 4.03 0.41
N LYS A 95 2.15 3.33 1.49
CA LYS A 95 1.26 3.02 2.61
C LYS A 95 2.02 3.08 3.94
N PRO A 96 1.57 3.88 4.92
CA PRO A 96 0.45 4.83 4.90
C PRO A 96 0.69 6.06 4.00
N ALA A 97 -0.34 6.88 3.76
CA ALA A 97 -0.24 8.05 2.88
C ALA A 97 -0.05 9.37 3.62
N GLY A 98 -0.96 9.71 4.55
CA GLY A 98 -1.05 11.07 5.09
C GLY A 98 0.23 11.58 5.77
N ALA A 99 0.97 10.69 6.44
CA ALA A 99 2.24 11.03 7.09
C ALA A 99 3.49 10.83 6.19
N TYR A 100 3.31 10.46 4.92
CA TYR A 100 4.38 10.07 3.98
C TYR A 100 4.23 10.77 2.63
N LEU A 101 3.65 11.99 2.62
CA LEU A 101 3.49 12.78 1.39
C LEU A 101 4.83 13.18 0.77
N ASP A 102 5.88 13.31 1.57
CA ASP A 102 7.25 13.54 1.10
C ASP A 102 7.80 12.32 0.35
N ILE A 103 7.48 11.10 0.80
CA ILE A 103 7.82 9.85 0.09
C ILE A 103 7.06 9.73 -1.22
N LEU A 104 5.75 10.04 -1.23
CA LEU A 104 4.95 10.09 -2.46
C LEU A 104 5.54 11.07 -3.47
N ARG A 105 5.93 12.26 -3.02
CA ARG A 105 6.58 13.26 -3.86
C ARG A 105 7.88 12.72 -4.45
N ASP A 106 8.75 12.14 -3.63
CA ASP A 106 10.05 11.64 -4.10
C ASP A 106 9.92 10.50 -5.10
N ILE A 107 8.99 9.56 -4.88
CA ILE A 107 8.75 8.47 -5.83
C ILE A 107 8.19 9.02 -7.14
N ARG A 108 7.26 9.99 -7.08
CA ARG A 108 6.68 10.61 -8.28
C ARG A 108 7.74 11.23 -9.19
N GLU A 109 8.80 11.81 -8.64
CA GLU A 109 9.92 12.41 -9.40
C GLU A 109 10.89 11.36 -10.00
N ARG A 110 10.70 10.08 -9.71
CA ARG A 110 11.66 9.00 -10.06
C ARG A 110 11.08 7.89 -10.92
N THR A 111 9.76 7.88 -11.11
CA THR A 111 9.05 6.92 -11.95
C THR A 111 8.06 7.66 -12.86
N THR A 112 7.63 7.03 -13.96
CA THR A 112 6.48 7.47 -14.76
C THR A 112 5.24 6.62 -14.54
N LEU A 113 5.33 5.54 -13.76
CA LEU A 113 4.18 4.68 -13.47
C LEU A 113 3.11 5.42 -12.64
N PRO A 114 1.85 4.96 -12.70
CA PRO A 114 0.82 5.35 -11.74
C PRO A 114 1.27 5.11 -10.29
N LEU A 115 0.88 6.02 -9.40
CA LEU A 115 1.26 5.98 -7.98
C LEU A 115 0.01 6.10 -7.11
N GLY A 116 -0.32 5.02 -6.43
CA GLY A 116 -1.37 4.96 -5.41
C GLY A 116 -0.89 5.50 -4.06
N ALA A 117 -1.83 6.04 -3.29
CA ALA A 117 -1.61 6.47 -1.92
C ALA A 117 -2.71 5.88 -1.03
N TYR A 118 -2.33 5.13 0.00
CA TYR A 118 -3.31 4.47 0.87
C TYR A 118 -3.56 5.30 2.14
N GLN A 119 -4.70 5.99 2.22
CA GLN A 119 -5.18 6.59 3.48
C GLN A 119 -5.64 5.47 4.41
N VAL A 120 -4.84 5.15 5.43
CA VAL A 120 -5.04 3.94 6.24
C VAL A 120 -6.10 4.14 7.31
N SER A 121 -6.50 3.04 7.96
CA SER A 121 -7.56 3.04 8.96
C SER A 121 -7.25 3.92 10.19
N GLY A 122 -5.99 4.05 10.60
CA GLY A 122 -5.59 4.99 11.66
C GLY A 122 -5.81 6.44 11.25
N GLU A 123 -5.46 6.81 10.02
CA GLU A 123 -5.72 8.16 9.48
C GLU A 123 -7.21 8.46 9.47
N TYR A 124 -8.02 7.51 8.98
CA TYR A 124 -9.47 7.60 9.02
C TYR A 124 -10.02 7.73 10.45
N ALA A 125 -9.53 6.91 11.38
CA ALA A 125 -9.98 6.91 12.77
C ALA A 125 -9.65 8.24 13.47
N MET A 126 -8.46 8.80 13.25
CA MET A 126 -8.07 10.10 13.79
C MET A 126 -9.05 11.20 13.36
N ILE A 127 -9.38 11.26 12.06
CA ILE A 127 -10.38 12.21 11.53
C ILE A 127 -11.77 11.96 12.16
N LYS A 128 -12.18 10.70 12.27
CA LYS A 128 -13.51 10.34 12.80
C LYS A 128 -13.66 10.73 14.27
N PHE A 129 -12.65 10.48 15.09
CA PHE A 129 -12.69 10.83 16.51
C PHE A 129 -12.57 12.34 16.75
N ALA A 130 -11.71 13.03 16.00
CA ALA A 130 -11.62 14.49 16.06
C ALA A 130 -12.97 15.15 15.72
N ALA A 131 -13.64 14.67 14.67
CA ALA A 131 -14.95 15.19 14.28
C ALA A 131 -16.04 14.92 15.33
N GLN A 132 -16.05 13.72 15.94
CA GLN A 132 -16.99 13.40 17.02
C GLN A 132 -16.77 14.26 18.27
N ALA A 133 -15.52 14.66 18.54
CA ALA A 133 -15.17 15.55 19.64
C ALA A 133 -15.36 17.05 19.29
N GLY A 134 -15.87 17.38 18.10
CA GLY A 134 -16.04 18.76 17.64
C GLY A 134 -14.74 19.48 17.24
N GLY A 135 -13.62 18.76 17.18
CA GLY A 135 -12.31 19.28 16.78
C GLY A 135 -12.07 19.33 15.27
N ASP A 136 -12.94 18.68 14.49
CA ASP A 136 -12.92 18.73 13.02
C ASP A 136 -14.35 18.90 12.50
N ARG A 137 -14.58 19.95 11.71
CA ARG A 137 -15.80 20.05 10.91
C ARG A 137 -15.53 19.28 9.63
N ARG A 138 -15.97 18.01 9.60
CA ARG A 138 -16.25 17.36 8.31
C ARG A 138 -17.01 18.37 7.48
N ARG A 139 -16.61 18.56 6.21
CA ARG A 139 -17.32 19.43 5.23
C ARG A 139 -18.77 19.46 5.65
N GLU A 140 -19.16 20.59 6.26
CA GLU A 140 -20.55 20.91 6.46
C GLU A 140 -21.16 20.57 5.10
N SER A 141 -22.13 19.66 5.11
CA SER A 141 -22.99 19.50 3.96
C SER A 141 -23.56 20.89 3.69
N ASP A 142 -22.94 21.61 2.77
CA ASP A 142 -23.56 22.67 2.00
C ASP A 142 -24.58 21.98 1.09
N PRO A 143 -25.86 22.33 1.12
CA PRO A 143 -26.78 22.57 2.24
C PRO A 143 -27.56 21.31 2.66
#